data_AF-A0A523PCG1-F1
#
_entry.id   AF-A0A523PCG1-F1
#
_cell.length_a   1.000
_cell.length_b   1.000
_cell.length_c   1.000
_cell.angle_alpha   90.00
_cell.angle_beta   90.00
_cell.angle_gamma   90.00
#
_symmetry.space_group_name_H-M   'P 1'
#
loop_
_entity.id
_entity.type
_entity.pdbx_description
1 polymer ?
#
loop_
_entity_poly.entity_id
_entity_poly.type
_entity_poly.pdbx_seq_one_letter_code
_entity_poly.pdbx_strand_id
1 'polypeptide(L)'
;MTGKRFIAYYRVSTEKQGQSGLGLEAQEAAVSRFLDSAGGQLVDVFTEVESGKKASNRPQLANALARCRKNKATLLCDTPYLRNDTPTNKLMLHQLAAFAEFERAQISHRTKEALAALKARGVKLGNPKLDQINGRRRRRADEFAAQMAPTVAQIKAEGYTTVESIRDELNRRDVATARGGRWHQATVHNLVKRIERIGA
;
A
#
# COMPACT_ATOMS: atom_id res chain seq x y z
N MET A 1 13.58 9.05 42.02
CA MET A 1 13.16 9.92 40.90
C MET A 1 13.25 9.13 39.60
N THR A 2 12.13 8.79 38.97
CA THR A 2 12.13 8.10 37.67
C THR A 2 12.51 9.08 36.57
N GLY A 3 13.71 8.94 36.01
CA GLY A 3 14.17 9.75 34.87
C GLY A 3 13.25 9.64 33.65
N LYS A 4 13.26 10.66 32.80
CA LYS A 4 12.51 10.63 31.53
C LYS A 4 12.98 9.46 30.68
N ARG A 5 12.05 8.74 30.08
CA ARG A 5 12.33 7.56 29.24
C ARG A 5 12.05 7.90 27.78
N PHE A 6 12.94 7.48 26.91
CA PHE A 6 12.87 7.75 25.48
C PHE A 6 12.99 6.47 24.67
N ILE A 7 12.38 6.46 23.50
CA ILE A 7 12.56 5.43 22.49
C ILE A 7 12.90 6.13 21.19
N ALA A 8 13.98 5.72 20.54
CA ALA A 8 14.39 6.31 19.27
C ALA A 8 13.77 5.55 18.11
N TYR A 9 13.37 6.29 17.07
CA TYR A 9 12.91 5.75 15.82
C TYR A 9 13.66 6.43 14.67
N TYR A 10 14.37 5.60 13.90
CA TYR A 10 15.13 6.03 12.74
C TYR A 10 14.50 5.51 11.46
N ARG A 11 14.67 6.25 10.37
CA ARG A 11 14.22 5.79 9.06
C ARG A 11 15.23 6.14 7.96
N VAL A 12 15.45 5.20 7.05
CA VAL A 12 16.22 5.40 5.83
C VAL A 12 15.44 4.94 4.60
N SER A 13 15.66 5.64 3.48
CA SER A 13 14.89 5.46 2.24
C SER A 13 15.34 4.28 1.37
N THR A 14 16.50 3.67 1.64
CA THR A 14 17.03 2.52 0.88
C THR A 14 17.89 1.60 1.74
N GLU A 15 17.90 0.31 1.39
CA GLU A 15 18.74 -0.72 2.01
C GLU A 15 20.24 -0.43 1.82
N LYS A 16 20.62 0.15 0.66
CA LYS A 16 21.98 0.66 0.38
C LYS A 16 22.41 1.78 1.34
N GLN A 17 21.50 2.68 1.73
CA GLN A 17 21.79 3.71 2.74
C GLN A 17 21.86 3.14 4.16
N GLY A 18 21.10 2.08 4.44
CA GLY A 18 21.25 1.31 5.68
C GLY A 18 22.63 0.65 5.81
N GLN A 19 23.22 0.23 4.70
CA GLN A 19 24.57 -0.36 4.65
C GLN A 19 25.70 0.68 4.67
N SER A 20 25.49 1.90 4.16
CA SER A 20 26.53 2.94 4.11
C SER A 20 26.63 3.81 5.37
N GLY A 21 25.70 3.71 6.34
CA GLY A 21 25.70 4.49 7.60
C GLY A 21 25.32 5.98 7.46
N LEU A 22 25.59 6.57 6.29
CA LEU A 22 25.32 7.97 5.95
C LEU A 22 23.82 8.30 5.99
N GLY A 23 23.37 8.84 7.13
CA GLY A 23 22.00 9.27 7.39
C GLY A 23 21.43 8.73 8.71
N LEU A 24 21.84 7.52 9.12
CA LEU A 24 21.54 6.97 10.45
C LEU A 24 22.44 7.60 11.50
N GLU A 25 23.74 7.70 11.22
CA GLU A 25 24.73 8.29 12.12
C GLU A 25 24.36 9.73 12.52
N ALA A 26 23.82 10.51 11.59
CA ALA A 26 23.38 11.88 11.87
C ALA A 26 22.15 11.91 12.80
N GLN A 27 21.20 11.00 12.60
CA GLN A 27 20.02 10.84 13.46
C GLN A 27 20.41 10.34 14.85
N GLU A 28 21.31 9.36 14.92
CA GLU A 28 21.87 8.82 16.16
C GLU A 28 22.64 9.89 16.94
N ALA A 29 23.53 10.63 16.28
CA ALA A 29 24.30 11.71 16.90
C ALA A 29 23.37 12.80 17.44
N ALA A 30 22.27 13.11 16.76
CA ALA A 30 21.31 14.09 17.22
C ALA A 30 20.45 13.60 18.39
N VAL A 31 20.06 12.32 18.40
CA VAL A 31 19.40 11.70 19.56
C VAL A 31 20.34 11.68 20.76
N SER A 32 21.61 11.34 20.58
CA SER A 32 22.62 11.38 21.63
C SER A 32 22.74 12.78 22.24
N ARG A 33 22.98 13.81 21.40
CA ARG A 33 23.04 15.22 21.86
C ARG A 33 21.78 15.66 22.60
N PHE A 34 20.61 15.16 22.19
CA PHE A 34 19.36 15.44 22.88
C PHE A 34 19.30 14.78 24.26
N LEU A 35 19.67 13.50 24.37
CA LEU A 35 19.66 12.78 25.64
C LEU A 35 20.64 13.40 26.64
N ASP A 36 21.82 13.83 26.16
CA ASP A 36 22.85 14.51 26.96
C ASP A 36 22.34 15.84 27.53
N SER A 37 21.56 16.60 26.76
CA SER A 37 21.04 17.91 27.18
C SER A 37 19.73 17.84 27.97
N ALA A 38 18.82 16.93 27.63
CA ALA A 38 17.48 16.86 28.21
C ALA A 38 17.42 16.01 29.49
N GLY A 39 18.40 15.13 29.69
CA GLY A 39 18.47 14.16 30.78
C GLY A 39 17.39 13.06 30.65
N GLY A 40 17.83 11.81 30.46
CA GLY A 40 16.94 10.66 30.48
C GLY A 40 17.55 9.38 29.92
N GLN A 41 16.78 8.31 29.98
CA GLN A 41 17.20 6.97 29.57
C GLN A 41 16.61 6.61 28.20
N LEU A 42 17.46 6.22 27.26
CA LEU A 42 17.04 5.54 26.04
C LEU A 42 16.70 4.08 26.38
N VAL A 43 15.44 3.71 26.17
CA VAL A 43 14.89 2.40 26.54
C VAL A 43 14.97 1.40 25.39
N ASP A 44 14.80 1.87 24.15
CA ASP A 44 14.78 1.02 22.97
C ASP A 44 15.00 1.86 21.69
N VAL A 45 15.39 1.20 20.61
CA VAL A 45 15.63 1.82 19.30
C VAL A 45 14.99 0.98 18.21
N PHE A 46 14.31 1.65 17.28
CA PHE A 46 13.64 1.02 16.14
C PHE A 46 14.11 1.67 14.85
N THR A 47 14.53 0.86 13.87
CA THR A 47 15.01 1.35 12.56
C THR A 47 14.13 0.82 11.45
N GLU A 48 13.58 1.73 10.65
CA GLU A 48 12.74 1.41 9.49
C GLU A 48 13.52 1.60 8.19
N VAL A 49 13.60 0.54 7.38
CA VAL A 49 14.26 0.57 6.06
C VAL A 49 13.18 0.50 4.99
N GLU A 50 12.50 1.63 4.76
CA GLU A 50 11.44 1.71 3.74
C GLU A 50 11.39 3.08 3.03
N SER A 51 11.25 3.04 1.71
CA SER A 51 11.08 4.25 0.88
C SER A 51 9.75 4.94 1.18
N GLY A 52 9.77 6.27 1.33
CA GLY A 52 8.63 7.05 1.83
C GLY A 52 7.38 7.13 0.94
N LYS A 53 7.33 6.39 -0.19
CA LYS A 53 6.18 6.44 -1.13
C LYS A 53 4.93 5.74 -0.60
N LYS A 54 5.04 4.84 0.39
CA LYS A 54 3.89 4.19 1.04
C LYS A 54 3.95 4.44 2.55
N ALA A 55 3.03 5.28 3.05
CA ALA A 55 2.92 5.53 4.49
C ALA A 55 2.24 4.38 5.25
N SER A 56 1.64 3.42 4.53
CA SER A 56 0.74 2.40 5.08
C SER A 56 1.43 1.14 5.62
N ASN A 57 2.75 1.01 5.46
CA ASN A 57 3.49 -0.14 5.97
C ASN A 57 4.68 0.38 6.78
N ARG A 58 4.49 0.55 8.09
CA ARG A 58 5.55 1.01 9.01
C ARG A 58 5.54 0.18 10.30
N PRO A 59 5.91 -1.11 10.21
CA PRO A 59 5.85 -2.01 11.36
C PRO A 59 6.74 -1.54 12.50
N GLN A 60 7.92 -0.97 12.22
CA GLN A 60 8.85 -0.53 13.26
C GLN A 60 8.35 0.73 13.97
N LEU A 61 7.66 1.63 13.26
CA LEU A 61 6.99 2.77 13.90
C LEU A 61 5.87 2.30 14.84
N ALA A 62 5.05 1.33 14.41
CA ALA A 62 4.00 0.77 15.23
C ALA A 62 4.56 0.09 16.50
N ASN A 63 5.65 -0.67 16.35
CA ASN A 63 6.37 -1.28 17.47
C ASN A 63 6.95 -0.23 18.42
N ALA A 64 7.58 0.82 17.89
CA ALA A 64 8.12 1.93 18.67
C ALA A 64 7.02 2.63 19.49
N LEU A 65 5.88 2.93 18.87
CA LEU A 65 4.73 3.54 19.55
C LEU A 65 4.14 2.63 20.63
N ALA A 66 4.02 1.32 20.37
CA ALA A 66 3.57 0.35 21.36
C ALA A 66 4.55 0.28 22.55
N ARG A 67 5.86 0.30 22.28
CA ARG A 67 6.91 0.33 23.29
C ARG A 67 6.89 1.63 24.10
N CYS A 68 6.62 2.78 23.48
CA CYS A 68 6.39 4.06 24.15
C CYS A 68 5.24 3.99 25.15
N ARG A 69 4.09 3.45 24.73
CA ARG A 69 2.92 3.30 25.60
C ARG A 69 3.22 2.39 26.79
N LYS A 70 3.85 1.23 26.56
CA LYS A 70 4.21 0.27 27.61
C LYS A 70 5.17 0.87 28.65
N ASN A 71 6.14 1.68 28.20
CA ASN A 71 7.18 2.23 29.06
C ASN A 71 6.91 3.66 29.52
N LYS A 72 5.75 4.26 29.20
CA LYS A 72 5.49 5.70 29.41
C LYS A 72 6.67 6.55 28.93
N ALA A 73 7.18 6.25 27.73
CA ALA A 73 8.36 6.86 27.14
C ALA A 73 7.99 7.78 25.97
N THR A 74 8.78 8.82 25.76
CA THR A 74 8.63 9.75 24.63
C THR A 74 9.33 9.20 23.39
N LEU A 75 8.66 9.22 22.24
CA LEU A 75 9.26 8.84 20.97
C LEU A 75 10.16 9.96 20.45
N LEU A 76 11.37 9.63 20.01
CA LEU A 76 12.32 10.53 19.37
C LEU A 76 12.48 10.15 17.89
N CYS A 77 12.18 11.08 16.99
CA CYS A 77 12.34 10.93 15.53
C CYS A 77 13.12 12.14 14.98
N ASP A 78 14.11 11.89 14.11
CA ASP A 78 14.89 12.83 13.28
C ASP A 78 14.69 14.36 13.54
N THR A 79 15.43 14.83 14.56
CA THR A 79 16.00 16.18 14.82
C THR A 79 15.06 17.41 14.94
N PRO A 80 15.53 18.53 15.56
CA PRO A 80 15.42 18.83 16.99
C PRO A 80 14.62 20.12 17.29
N TYR A 81 14.04 20.77 16.29
CA TYR A 81 13.51 22.14 16.38
C TYR A 81 11.98 22.23 16.49
N LEU A 82 11.26 21.13 16.26
CA LEU A 82 9.79 21.12 16.19
C LEU A 82 9.17 20.30 17.32
N ARG A 83 9.58 20.59 18.56
CA ARG A 83 9.02 19.94 19.74
C ARG A 83 7.62 20.44 20.02
N ASN A 84 6.67 19.54 20.29
CA ASN A 84 5.33 19.93 20.71
C ASN A 84 5.26 20.25 22.22
N ASP A 85 6.20 21.06 22.73
CA ASP A 85 6.39 21.33 24.16
C ASP A 85 6.04 22.77 24.57
N THR A 86 6.20 23.74 23.66
CA THR A 86 5.86 25.16 23.90
C THR A 86 4.70 25.63 23.01
N PRO A 87 3.94 26.67 23.42
CA PRO A 87 2.92 27.27 22.56
C PRO A 87 3.47 27.79 21.22
N THR A 88 4.69 28.34 21.20
CA THR A 88 5.35 28.82 19.97
C THR A 88 5.65 27.67 19.01
N ASN A 89 6.23 26.56 19.51
CA ASN A 89 6.54 25.43 18.66
C ASN A 89 5.28 24.73 18.15
N LYS A 90 4.20 24.71 18.96
CA LYS A 90 2.87 24.27 18.52
C LYS A 90 2.38 25.08 17.32
N LEU A 91 2.45 26.41 17.41
CA LEU A 91 2.06 27.30 16.31
C LEU A 91 2.92 27.05 15.06
N MET A 92 4.24 26.95 15.22
CA MET A 92 5.16 26.66 14.11
C MET A 92 4.84 25.32 13.43
N LEU A 93 4.54 24.28 14.21
CA LEU A 93 4.11 22.98 13.70
C LEU A 93 2.83 23.08 12.85
N HIS A 94 1.83 23.82 13.33
CA HIS A 94 0.60 24.05 12.58
C HIS A 94 0.86 24.84 11.29
N GLN A 95 1.71 25.87 11.35
CA GLN A 95 2.05 26.67 10.17
C GLN A 95 2.78 25.84 9.11
N LEU A 96 3.75 25.02 9.52
CA LEU A 96 4.46 24.11 8.62
C LEU A 96 3.52 23.05 8.02
N ALA A 97 2.61 22.50 8.83
CA ALA A 97 1.59 21.56 8.35
C ALA A 97 0.68 22.22 7.30
N ALA A 98 0.22 23.45 7.56
CA ALA A 98 -0.59 24.21 6.61
C ALA A 98 0.15 24.49 5.30
N PHE A 99 1.43 24.86 5.35
CA PHE A 99 2.26 25.05 4.15
C PHE A 99 2.45 23.75 3.37
N ALA A 100 2.70 22.64 4.05
CA ALA A 100 2.84 21.32 3.41
C ALA A 100 1.54 20.90 2.70
N GLU A 101 0.38 21.16 3.32
CA GLU A 101 -0.92 20.92 2.70
C GLU A 101 -1.14 21.81 1.48
N PHE A 102 -0.81 23.10 1.59
CA PHE A 102 -0.90 24.05 0.49
C PHE A 102 -0.01 23.64 -0.69
N GLU A 103 1.26 23.30 -0.46
CA GLU A 103 2.18 22.86 -1.50
C GLU A 103 1.65 21.60 -2.21
N ARG A 104 1.14 20.63 -1.44
CA ARG A 104 0.50 19.43 -2.01
C ARG A 104 -0.69 19.78 -2.91
N ALA A 105 -1.54 20.71 -2.47
CA ALA A 105 -2.68 21.16 -3.26
C ALA A 105 -2.22 21.87 -4.55
N GLN A 106 -1.20 22.71 -4.48
CA GLN A 106 -0.62 23.41 -5.64
C GLN A 106 -0.02 22.44 -6.66
N ILE A 107 0.77 21.46 -6.22
CA ILE A 107 1.32 20.41 -7.10
C ILE A 107 0.19 19.64 -7.80
N SER A 108 -0.84 19.25 -7.04
CA SER A 108 -2.02 18.55 -7.57
C SER A 108 -2.74 19.40 -8.61
N HIS A 109 -2.96 20.68 -8.33
CA HIS A 109 -3.62 21.62 -9.23
C HIS A 109 -2.84 21.75 -10.55
N ARG A 110 -1.55 22.09 -10.48
CA ARG A 110 -0.68 22.24 -11.66
C ARG A 110 -0.57 20.96 -12.49
N THR A 111 -0.54 19.80 -11.82
CA THR A 111 -0.53 18.50 -12.53
C THR A 111 -1.83 18.27 -13.28
N LYS A 112 -2.98 18.58 -12.68
CA LYS A 112 -4.29 18.46 -13.34
C LYS A 112 -4.41 19.40 -14.52
N GLU A 113 -3.97 20.65 -14.38
CA GLU A 113 -3.95 21.62 -15.47
C GLU A 113 -3.05 21.16 -16.62
N ALA A 114 -1.83 20.71 -16.32
CA ALA A 114 -0.92 20.18 -17.33
C ALA A 114 -1.53 18.97 -18.07
N LEU A 115 -2.15 18.03 -17.35
CA LEU A 115 -2.84 16.89 -17.95
C LEU A 115 -4.05 17.33 -18.79
N ALA A 116 -4.83 18.31 -18.35
CA ALA A 116 -5.95 18.85 -19.10
C ALA A 116 -5.48 19.51 -20.42
N ALA A 117 -4.40 20.29 -20.37
CA ALA A 117 -3.79 20.90 -21.55
C ALA A 117 -3.25 19.83 -22.53
N LEU A 118 -2.58 18.79 -22.03
CA LEU A 118 -2.13 17.67 -22.84
C LEU A 118 -3.31 16.95 -23.52
N LYS A 119 -4.39 16.70 -22.78
CA LYS A 119 -5.62 16.10 -23.32
C LYS A 119 -6.26 16.99 -24.40
N ALA A 120 -6.32 18.30 -24.18
CA ALA A 120 -6.83 19.26 -25.16
C ALA A 120 -5.98 19.30 -26.44
N ARG A 121 -4.66 19.10 -26.33
CA ARG A 121 -3.74 18.91 -27.47
C ARG A 121 -3.86 17.53 -28.13
N GLY A 122 -4.77 16.67 -27.69
CA GLY A 122 -4.99 15.33 -28.26
C GLY A 122 -4.01 14.27 -27.78
N VAL A 123 -3.17 14.56 -26.77
CA VAL A 123 -2.23 13.56 -26.23
C VAL A 123 -3.02 12.47 -25.49
N LYS A 124 -2.89 11.22 -25.93
CA LYS A 124 -3.50 10.06 -25.26
C LYS A 124 -2.80 9.81 -23.92
N LEU A 125 -3.45 10.19 -22.83
CA LEU A 125 -2.97 9.97 -21.47
C LEU A 125 -3.15 8.52 -21.02
N GLY A 126 -2.30 8.07 -20.10
CA GLY A 126 -2.33 6.69 -19.56
C GLY A 126 -1.43 5.73 -20.34
N ASN A 127 -1.57 4.43 -20.09
CA ASN A 127 -0.75 3.41 -20.75
C ASN A 127 -1.17 3.26 -22.23
N PRO A 128 -0.30 3.57 -23.22
CA PRO A 128 -0.65 3.48 -24.63
C PRO A 128 -1.06 2.08 -25.10
N LYS A 129 -0.59 1.04 -24.39
CA LYS A 129 -0.86 -0.37 -24.69
C LYS A 129 -2.08 -0.93 -23.98
N LEU A 130 -2.86 -0.11 -23.26
CA LEU A 130 -3.97 -0.59 -22.42
C LEU A 130 -5.02 -1.37 -23.24
N ASP A 131 -5.37 -0.87 -24.42
CA ASP A 131 -6.34 -1.53 -25.31
C ASP A 131 -5.83 -2.89 -25.77
N GLN A 132 -4.54 -3.00 -26.10
CA GLN A 132 -3.89 -4.26 -26.48
C GLN A 132 -3.85 -5.24 -25.30
N ILE A 133 -3.52 -4.77 -24.10
CA ILE A 133 -3.47 -5.58 -22.87
C ILE A 133 -4.87 -6.10 -22.53
N ASN A 134 -5.88 -5.23 -22.56
CA ASN A 134 -7.26 -5.59 -22.30
C ASN A 134 -7.80 -6.54 -23.39
N GLY A 135 -7.44 -6.33 -24.65
CA GLY A 135 -7.73 -7.25 -25.75
C GLY A 135 -7.16 -8.64 -25.52
N ARG A 136 -5.87 -8.75 -25.15
CA ARG A 136 -5.24 -10.04 -24.80
C ARG A 136 -5.92 -10.72 -23.61
N ARG A 137 -6.25 -9.96 -22.57
CA ARG A 137 -6.98 -10.47 -21.39
C ARG A 137 -8.36 -10.99 -21.77
N ARG A 138 -9.08 -10.27 -22.64
CA ARG A 138 -10.40 -10.67 -23.13
C ARG A 138 -10.32 -11.96 -23.94
N ARG A 139 -9.38 -12.07 -24.88
CA ARG A 139 -9.15 -13.28 -25.69
C ARG A 139 -8.88 -14.50 -24.84
N ARG A 140 -7.91 -14.42 -23.91
CA ARG A 140 -7.60 -15.54 -22.99
C ARG A 140 -8.79 -15.97 -22.15
N ALA A 141 -9.61 -15.02 -21.71
CA ALA A 141 -10.81 -15.33 -20.93
C ALA A 141 -11.93 -15.93 -21.79
N ASP A 142 -12.03 -15.56 -23.07
CA ASP A 142 -12.97 -16.16 -24.03
C ASP A 142 -12.52 -17.57 -24.44
N GLU A 143 -11.22 -17.77 -24.71
CA GLU A 143 -10.62 -19.09 -24.94
C GLU A 143 -10.85 -20.04 -23.76
N PHE A 144 -10.60 -19.58 -22.53
CA PHE A 144 -10.84 -20.38 -21.33
C PHE A 144 -12.34 -20.68 -21.14
N ALA A 145 -13.23 -19.75 -21.46
CA ALA A 145 -14.67 -20.00 -21.40
C ALA A 145 -15.10 -21.06 -22.42
N ALA A 146 -14.59 -21.01 -23.65
CA ALA A 146 -14.85 -22.01 -24.67
C ALA A 146 -14.33 -23.40 -24.25
N GLN A 147 -13.14 -23.48 -23.63
CA GLN A 147 -12.60 -24.73 -23.09
C GLN A 147 -13.48 -25.31 -21.97
N MET A 148 -14.08 -24.45 -21.15
CA MET A 148 -14.92 -24.86 -20.03
C MET A 148 -16.38 -25.13 -20.40
N ALA A 149 -16.83 -24.70 -21.59
CA ALA A 149 -18.23 -24.82 -22.01
C ALA A 149 -18.74 -26.27 -21.98
N PRO A 150 -18.00 -27.29 -22.49
CA PRO A 150 -18.45 -28.67 -22.42
C PRO A 150 -18.61 -29.17 -20.97
N THR A 151 -17.68 -28.83 -20.09
CA THR A 151 -17.75 -29.22 -18.67
C THR A 151 -18.96 -28.59 -18.00
N VAL A 152 -19.22 -27.30 -18.24
CA VAL A 152 -20.38 -26.62 -17.67
C VAL A 152 -21.69 -27.18 -18.25
N ALA A 153 -21.73 -27.50 -19.54
CA ALA A 153 -22.89 -28.12 -20.17
C ALA A 153 -23.19 -29.51 -19.59
N GLN A 154 -22.16 -30.33 -19.38
CA GLN A 154 -22.29 -31.63 -18.72
C GLN A 154 -22.85 -31.50 -17.31
N ILE A 155 -22.29 -30.59 -16.51
CA ILE A 155 -22.76 -30.33 -15.13
C ILE A 155 -24.24 -29.89 -15.13
N LYS A 156 -24.63 -29.02 -16.07
CA LYS A 156 -26.03 -28.61 -16.22
C LYS A 156 -26.93 -29.79 -16.63
N ALA A 157 -26.48 -30.68 -17.51
CA ALA A 157 -27.22 -31.86 -17.94
C ALA A 157 -27.43 -32.89 -16.81
N GLU A 158 -26.51 -32.94 -15.85
CA GLU A 158 -26.65 -33.74 -14.63
C GLU A 158 -27.63 -33.13 -13.60
N GLY A 159 -28.19 -31.95 -13.88
CA GLY A 159 -29.22 -31.29 -13.06
C GLY A 159 -28.72 -30.11 -12.22
N TYR A 160 -27.42 -29.83 -12.21
CA TYR A 160 -26.83 -28.72 -11.48
C TYR A 160 -26.90 -27.42 -12.30
N THR A 161 -28.04 -26.73 -12.21
CA THR A 161 -28.34 -25.57 -13.05
C THR A 161 -28.06 -24.21 -12.39
N THR A 162 -27.91 -24.17 -11.07
CA THR A 162 -27.64 -22.91 -10.34
C THR A 162 -26.14 -22.61 -10.28
N VAL A 163 -25.77 -21.32 -10.21
CA VAL A 163 -24.37 -20.89 -10.07
C VAL A 163 -23.68 -21.53 -8.87
N GLU A 164 -24.41 -21.71 -7.77
CA GLU A 164 -23.90 -22.34 -6.55
C GLU A 164 -23.63 -23.83 -6.76
N SER A 165 -24.60 -24.55 -7.35
CA SER A 165 -24.44 -25.97 -7.64
C SER A 165 -23.30 -26.24 -8.63
N ILE A 166 -23.17 -25.41 -9.68
CA ILE A 166 -22.07 -25.49 -10.65
C ILE A 166 -20.72 -25.22 -9.98
N ARG A 167 -20.63 -24.23 -9.08
CA ARG A 167 -19.41 -23.97 -8.30
C ARG A 167 -19.00 -25.19 -7.49
N ASP A 168 -19.95 -25.76 -6.74
CA ASP A 168 -19.68 -26.89 -5.86
C ASP A 168 -19.29 -28.12 -6.65
N GLU A 169 -19.94 -28.34 -7.80
CA GLU A 169 -19.60 -29.39 -8.75
C GLU A 169 -18.19 -29.23 -9.32
N LEU A 170 -17.85 -28.06 -9.83
CA LEU A 170 -16.51 -27.77 -10.37
C LEU A 170 -15.41 -27.97 -9.32
N ASN A 171 -15.65 -27.53 -8.09
CA ASN A 171 -14.71 -27.72 -6.98
C ASN A 171 -14.62 -29.18 -6.54
N ARG A 172 -15.73 -29.92 -6.56
CA ARG A 172 -15.74 -31.35 -6.18
C ARG A 172 -15.01 -32.21 -7.19
N ARG A 173 -15.06 -31.84 -8.48
CA ARG A 173 -14.30 -32.47 -9.58
C ARG A 173 -12.83 -32.03 -9.64
N ASP A 174 -12.38 -31.23 -8.70
CA ASP A 174 -11.03 -30.64 -8.66
C ASP A 174 -10.64 -29.89 -9.95
N VAL A 175 -11.64 -29.27 -10.61
CA VAL A 175 -11.39 -28.48 -11.81
C VAL A 175 -10.82 -27.14 -11.40
N ALA A 176 -9.56 -26.89 -11.77
CA ALA A 176 -8.90 -25.63 -11.47
C ALA A 176 -9.45 -24.46 -12.29
N THR A 177 -9.51 -23.27 -11.70
CA THR A 177 -9.72 -22.01 -12.44
C THR A 177 -8.52 -21.69 -13.33
N ALA A 178 -8.65 -20.72 -14.24
CA ALA A 178 -7.57 -20.24 -15.11
C ALA A 178 -6.27 -19.80 -14.40
N ARG A 179 -6.30 -19.59 -13.07
CA ARG A 179 -5.14 -19.25 -12.24
C ARG A 179 -4.75 -20.34 -11.25
N GLY A 180 -5.32 -21.55 -11.35
CA GLY A 180 -5.00 -22.67 -10.47
C GLY A 180 -5.72 -22.65 -9.11
N GLY A 181 -6.69 -21.76 -8.90
CA GLY A 181 -7.46 -21.67 -7.65
C GLY A 181 -8.83 -22.36 -7.72
N ARG A 182 -9.52 -22.41 -6.58
CA ARG A 182 -10.90 -22.90 -6.45
C ARG A 182 -11.92 -21.96 -7.09
N TRP A 183 -13.07 -22.48 -7.45
CA TRP A 183 -14.20 -21.72 -7.98
C TRP A 183 -14.99 -21.03 -6.87
N HIS A 184 -15.35 -19.77 -7.14
CA HIS A 184 -16.27 -18.97 -6.34
C HIS A 184 -17.48 -18.55 -7.19
N GLN A 185 -18.61 -18.24 -6.55
CA GLN A 185 -19.88 -17.94 -7.25
C GLN A 185 -19.73 -16.84 -8.31
N ALA A 186 -19.06 -15.73 -7.98
CA ALA A 186 -18.85 -14.63 -8.92
C ALA A 186 -18.05 -15.06 -10.17
N THR A 187 -17.05 -15.92 -10.00
CA THR A 187 -16.23 -16.42 -11.11
C THR A 187 -17.03 -17.39 -12.00
N VAL A 188 -17.86 -18.24 -11.40
CA VAL A 188 -18.77 -19.14 -12.14
C VAL A 188 -19.84 -18.34 -12.89
N HIS A 189 -20.47 -17.36 -12.24
CA HIS A 189 -21.43 -16.47 -12.90
C HIS A 189 -20.83 -15.79 -14.14
N ASN A 190 -19.62 -15.23 -13.98
CA ASN A 190 -18.91 -14.58 -15.08
C ASN A 190 -18.49 -15.56 -16.18
N LEU A 191 -18.17 -16.80 -15.84
CA LEU A 191 -17.88 -17.86 -16.79
C LEU A 191 -19.13 -18.22 -17.61
N VAL A 192 -20.23 -18.56 -16.94
CA VAL A 192 -21.49 -18.98 -17.58
C VAL A 192 -22.01 -17.88 -18.50
N LYS A 193 -22.07 -16.63 -18.00
CA LYS A 193 -22.48 -15.47 -18.80
C LYS A 193 -21.56 -15.25 -20.01
N ARG A 194 -20.27 -15.58 -19.88
CA ARG A 194 -19.31 -15.45 -20.98
C ARG A 194 -19.49 -16.54 -22.01
N ILE A 195 -19.72 -17.79 -21.60
CA ILE A 195 -20.04 -18.93 -22.49
C ILE A 195 -21.27 -18.58 -23.33
N GLU A 196 -22.35 -18.13 -22.69
CA GLU A 196 -23.58 -17.69 -23.37
C GLU A 196 -23.32 -16.55 -24.36
N ARG A 197 -22.50 -15.57 -23.99
CA ARG A 197 -22.15 -14.43 -24.84
C ARG A 197 -21.34 -14.84 -26.08
N ILE A 198 -20.47 -15.86 -25.97
CA ILE A 198 -19.64 -16.32 -27.10
C ILE A 198 -20.30 -17.42 -27.92
N GLY A 199 -21.47 -17.93 -27.50
CA GLY A 199 -22.21 -18.99 -28.19
C GLY A 199 -21.47 -20.33 -28.23
N ALA A 200 -20.66 -20.60 -27.20
CA ALA A 200 -19.91 -21.85 -27.04
C ALA A 200 -20.64 -22.86 -26.16
#